data_AF-A0A2J8K0J6-F1
#
_entry.id   AF-A0A2J8K0J6-F1
#
_cell.length_a   1.000
_cell.length_b   1.000
_cell.length_c   1.000
_cell.angle_alpha   90.00
_cell.angle_beta   90.00
_cell.angle_gamma   90.00
#
_symmetry.space_group_name_H-M   'P 1'
#
loop_
_entity.id
_entity.type
_entity.pdbx_description
1 polymer ?
#
loop_
_entity_poly.entity_id
_entity_poly.type
_entity_poly.pdbx_seq_one_letter_code
_entity_poly.pdbx_strand_id
1 'polypeptide(L)'
;MDQEAEEIARCLLQKMADTNEFIQRAAGQSLRAMVENVTLARSLVVLTSAGVYHRNPLIRKYAAEHLSAVLEQIGAEKLLSGTRDSTDMLVHNLVRLAQDSNQDTRFYGRKMVNILMANTKFDAFLKQSLPSYDLQKVMAAIKQRGIEDNDELPSAKGRKVL
;
A
#
# COMPACT_ATOMS: atom_id res chain seq x y z
N MET A 1 -5.17 23.86 -6.68
CA MET A 1 -5.41 23.01 -5.50
C MET A 1 -4.81 21.62 -5.67
N ASP A 2 -5.08 20.87 -6.73
CA ASP A 2 -4.57 19.48 -6.85
C ASP A 2 -3.05 19.35 -6.77
N GLN A 3 -2.33 20.22 -7.48
CA GLN A 3 -0.86 20.30 -7.46
C GLN A 3 -0.29 20.56 -6.05
N GLU A 4 -0.96 21.38 -5.25
CA GLU A 4 -0.50 21.78 -3.92
C GLU A 4 -0.55 20.61 -2.93
N ALA A 5 -1.64 19.84 -2.93
CA ALA A 5 -1.73 18.64 -2.09
C ALA A 5 -0.68 17.58 -2.48
N GLU A 6 -0.39 17.46 -3.79
CA GLU A 6 0.65 16.56 -4.27
C GLU A 6 2.05 16.98 -3.81
N GLU A 7 2.36 18.27 -3.91
CA GLU A 7 3.62 18.84 -3.44
C GLU A 7 3.80 18.70 -1.94
N ILE A 8 2.74 18.96 -1.17
CA ILE A 8 2.73 18.77 0.29
C ILE A 8 2.98 17.29 0.63
N ALA A 9 2.23 16.36 0.00
CA ALA A 9 2.41 14.93 0.25
C ALA A 9 3.83 14.46 -0.06
N ARG A 10 4.39 14.91 -1.18
CA ARG A 10 5.76 14.58 -1.58
C ARG A 10 6.79 15.09 -0.58
N CYS A 11 6.66 16.34 -0.13
CA CYS A 11 7.54 16.94 0.86
C CYS A 11 7.46 16.21 2.21
N LEU A 12 6.25 15.94 2.69
CA LEU A 12 6.03 15.27 3.96
C LEU A 12 6.54 13.83 3.94
N LEU A 13 6.28 13.06 2.89
CA LEU A 13 6.82 11.70 2.72
C LEU A 13 8.36 11.70 2.75
N GLN A 14 9.01 12.68 2.13
CA GLN A 14 10.46 12.83 2.21
C GLN A 14 10.95 13.10 3.64
N LYS A 15 10.24 13.95 4.39
CA LYS A 15 10.56 14.24 5.80
C LYS A 15 10.26 13.08 6.74
N MET A 16 9.32 12.19 6.40
CA MET A 16 9.11 10.95 7.14
C MET A 16 10.27 9.97 6.97
N ALA A 17 11.03 10.05 5.88
CA ALA A 17 12.23 9.24 5.68
C ALA A 17 13.50 9.87 6.30
N ASP A 18 13.37 10.91 7.13
CA ASP A 18 14.46 11.52 7.89
C ASP A 18 14.92 10.59 9.03
N THR A 19 16.20 10.64 9.37
CA THR A 19 16.77 9.89 10.50
C THR A 19 16.37 10.46 11.86
N ASN A 20 15.94 11.73 11.91
CA ASN A 20 15.48 12.37 13.12
C ASN A 20 14.02 11.98 13.42
N GLU A 21 13.82 11.19 14.48
CA GLU A 21 12.49 10.70 14.88
C GLU A 21 11.47 11.82 15.16
N PHE A 22 11.92 12.99 15.64
CA PHE A 22 11.03 14.12 15.88
C PHE A 22 10.49 14.69 14.56
N ILE A 23 11.37 14.87 13.56
CA ILE A 23 10.98 15.32 12.22
C ILE A 23 10.07 14.29 11.56
N GLN A 24 10.45 13.00 11.63
CA GLN A 24 9.66 11.91 11.06
C GLN A 24 8.24 11.87 11.66
N ARG A 25 8.11 11.95 12.99
CA ARG A 25 6.82 11.93 13.68
C ARG A 25 5.98 13.15 13.33
N ALA A 26 6.57 14.35 13.33
CA ALA A 26 5.88 15.58 12.96
C ALA A 26 5.38 15.51 11.50
N ALA A 27 6.21 15.05 10.58
CA ALA A 27 5.83 14.88 9.18
C ALA A 27 4.67 13.88 9.00
N GLY A 28 4.68 12.76 9.74
CA GLY A 28 3.58 11.79 9.72
C GLY A 28 2.26 12.35 10.25
N GLN A 29 2.32 13.17 11.32
CA GLN A 29 1.14 13.87 11.83
C GLN A 29 0.60 14.90 10.83
N SER A 30 1.48 15.68 10.21
CA SER A 30 1.10 16.64 9.16
C SER A 30 0.50 15.94 7.93
N LEU A 31 1.04 14.78 7.54
CA LEU A 31 0.50 14.04 6.38
C LEU A 31 -0.90 13.49 6.68
N ARG A 32 -1.13 13.01 7.91
CA ARG A 32 -2.46 12.60 8.36
C ARG A 32 -3.45 13.76 8.35
N ALA A 33 -3.07 14.91 8.90
CA ALA A 33 -3.91 16.12 8.89
C ALA A 33 -4.23 16.57 7.46
N MET A 34 -3.28 16.49 6.53
CA MET A 34 -3.54 16.76 5.10
C MET A 34 -4.61 15.82 4.55
N VAL A 35 -4.48 14.51 4.79
CA VAL A 35 -5.45 13.49 4.33
C VAL A 35 -6.86 13.73 4.89
N GLU A 36 -6.97 14.24 6.12
CA GLU A 36 -8.26 14.58 6.75
C GLU A 36 -8.91 15.82 6.12
N ASN A 37 -8.13 16.73 5.54
CA ASN A 37 -8.61 17.97 4.92
C ASN A 37 -8.84 17.88 3.41
N VAL A 38 -8.48 16.74 2.79
CA VAL A 38 -8.81 16.45 1.39
C VAL A 38 -9.77 15.26 1.30
N THR A 39 -10.52 15.15 0.20
CA THR A 39 -11.40 13.98 -0.01
C THR A 39 -10.59 12.69 -0.08
N LEU A 40 -11.11 11.57 0.44
CA LEU A 40 -10.42 10.28 0.40
C LEU A 40 -9.99 9.84 -1.02
N ALA A 41 -10.83 10.08 -2.02
CA ALA A 41 -10.49 9.78 -3.42
C ALA A 41 -9.25 10.56 -3.90
N ARG A 42 -9.15 11.83 -3.50
CA ARG A 42 -7.99 12.68 -3.80
C ARG A 42 -6.76 12.24 -3.01
N SER A 43 -6.91 11.88 -1.74
CA SER A 43 -5.81 11.30 -0.94
C SER A 43 -5.21 10.06 -1.60
N LEU A 44 -6.06 9.20 -2.17
CA LEU A 44 -5.61 8.01 -2.89
C LEU A 44 -4.74 8.38 -4.10
N VAL A 45 -5.18 9.33 -4.93
CA VAL A 45 -4.42 9.78 -6.12
C VAL A 45 -3.10 10.44 -5.72
N VAL A 46 -3.15 11.35 -4.75
CA VAL A 46 -1.98 12.12 -4.29
C VAL A 46 -0.91 11.20 -3.68
N LEU A 47 -1.29 10.30 -2.77
CA LEU A 47 -0.34 9.39 -2.12
C LEU A 47 0.24 8.37 -3.11
N THR A 48 -0.58 7.91 -4.07
CA THR A 48 -0.11 7.01 -5.14
C THR A 48 0.96 7.69 -5.97
N SER A 49 0.69 8.90 -6.44
CA SER A 49 1.59 9.67 -7.30
C SER A 49 2.87 10.09 -6.57
N ALA A 50 2.76 10.48 -5.30
CA ALA A 50 3.90 10.96 -4.52
C ALA A 50 4.84 9.83 -4.05
N GLY A 51 4.34 8.62 -3.84
CA GLY A 51 5.05 7.62 -3.03
C GLY A 51 5.26 6.24 -3.65
N VAL A 52 4.30 5.69 -4.40
CA VAL A 52 4.30 4.26 -4.80
C VAL A 52 5.48 3.89 -5.70
N TYR A 53 5.92 4.83 -6.53
CA TYR A 53 7.02 4.64 -7.48
C TYR A 53 8.35 5.25 -7.01
N HIS A 54 8.44 5.71 -5.78
CA HIS A 54 9.62 6.40 -5.29
C HIS A 54 10.84 5.46 -5.15
N ARG A 55 12.05 5.97 -5.44
CA ARG A 55 13.29 5.17 -5.39
C ARG A 55 13.67 4.73 -3.97
N ASN A 56 13.45 5.60 -2.97
CA ASN A 56 13.68 5.30 -1.56
C ASN A 56 12.63 4.33 -0.99
N PRO A 57 13.01 3.14 -0.47
CA PRO A 57 12.09 2.17 0.13
C PRO A 57 11.28 2.69 1.32
N LEU A 58 11.85 3.58 2.15
CA LEU A 58 11.12 4.15 3.30
C LEU A 58 9.96 5.04 2.85
N ILE A 59 10.16 5.80 1.77
CA ILE A 59 9.07 6.62 1.20
C ILE A 59 7.95 5.74 0.67
N ARG A 60 8.29 4.63 -0.01
CA ARG A 60 7.28 3.65 -0.47
C ARG A 60 6.54 3.02 0.69
N LYS A 61 7.23 2.68 1.77
CA LYS A 61 6.62 2.18 3.01
C LYS A 61 5.59 3.17 3.56
N TYR A 62 5.99 4.41 3.84
CA TYR A 62 5.07 5.39 4.43
C TYR A 62 3.90 5.71 3.51
N ALA A 63 4.13 5.79 2.20
CA ALA A 63 3.06 5.93 1.24
C ALA A 63 2.08 4.75 1.30
N ALA A 64 2.57 3.51 1.36
CA ALA A 64 1.74 2.31 1.46
C ALA A 64 0.95 2.25 2.78
N GLU A 65 1.56 2.65 3.89
CA GLU A 65 0.93 2.75 5.21
C GLU A 65 -0.28 3.71 5.18
N HIS A 66 -0.06 4.93 4.69
CA HIS A 66 -1.11 5.94 4.59
C HIS A 66 -2.16 5.59 3.53
N LEU A 67 -1.76 5.02 2.39
CA LEU A 67 -2.69 4.50 1.39
C LEU A 67 -3.58 3.41 1.95
N SER A 68 -3.04 2.48 2.75
CA SER A 68 -3.83 1.44 3.39
C SER A 68 -4.92 2.04 4.28
N ALA A 69 -4.60 3.04 5.09
CA ALA A 69 -5.58 3.69 5.96
C ALA A 69 -6.68 4.41 5.15
N VAL A 70 -6.33 5.04 4.03
CA VAL A 70 -7.30 5.68 3.12
C VAL A 70 -8.19 4.64 2.45
N LEU A 71 -7.62 3.54 1.93
CA LEU A 71 -8.38 2.47 1.30
C LEU A 71 -9.37 1.80 2.27
N GLU A 72 -8.95 1.58 3.52
CA GLU A 72 -9.82 1.05 4.58
C GLU A 72 -11.01 1.97 4.84
N GLN A 73 -10.80 3.29 4.87
CA GLN A 73 -11.86 4.27 5.06
C GLN A 73 -12.82 4.37 3.87
N ILE A 74 -12.31 4.23 2.64
CA ILE A 74 -13.15 4.23 1.43
C ILE A 74 -14.00 2.95 1.37
N GLY A 75 -13.38 1.80 1.69
CA GLY A 75 -13.99 0.49 1.59
C GLY A 75 -13.96 -0.09 0.18
N ALA A 76 -13.81 -1.41 0.09
CA ALA A 76 -13.70 -2.14 -1.17
C ALA A 76 -14.87 -1.88 -2.13
N GLU A 77 -16.09 -1.76 -1.60
CA GLU A 77 -17.26 -1.56 -2.44
C GLU A 77 -17.16 -0.28 -3.28
N LYS A 78 -16.75 0.84 -2.67
CA LYS A 78 -16.60 2.12 -3.37
C LYS A 78 -15.40 2.09 -4.32
N LEU A 79 -14.28 1.50 -3.90
CA LEU A 79 -13.07 1.35 -4.72
C LEU A 79 -13.34 0.55 -6.01
N LEU A 80 -14.21 -0.46 -5.93
CA LEU A 80 -14.55 -1.35 -7.04
C LEU A 80 -15.78 -0.89 -7.84
N SER A 81 -16.39 0.24 -7.48
CA SER A 81 -17.52 0.83 -8.22
C SER A 81 -17.10 1.89 -9.24
N GLY A 82 -15.78 2.12 -9.38
CA GLY A 82 -15.23 3.04 -10.37
C GLY A 82 -15.27 2.49 -11.79
N THR A 83 -14.65 3.21 -12.72
CA THR A 83 -14.43 2.70 -14.08
C THR A 83 -13.46 1.53 -14.05
N ARG A 84 -13.54 0.65 -15.05
CA ARG A 84 -12.63 -0.48 -15.18
C ARG A 84 -11.16 -0.04 -15.16
N ASP A 85 -10.81 1.00 -15.93
CA ASP A 85 -9.44 1.51 -15.99
C ASP A 85 -8.92 2.01 -14.63
N SER A 86 -9.80 2.65 -13.85
CA SER A 86 -9.45 3.08 -12.49
C SER A 86 -9.22 1.91 -11.55
N THR A 87 -10.04 0.86 -11.65
CA THR A 87 -9.86 -0.37 -10.86
C THR A 87 -8.59 -1.13 -11.30
N ASP A 88 -8.33 -1.24 -12.60
CA ASP A 88 -7.11 -1.84 -13.14
C ASP A 88 -5.86 -1.10 -12.64
N MET A 89 -5.86 0.24 -12.68
CA MET A 89 -4.75 1.05 -12.18
C MET A 89 -4.57 0.89 -10.66
N LEU A 90 -5.65 0.85 -9.89
CA LEU A 90 -5.58 0.59 -8.46
C LEU A 90 -4.94 -0.78 -8.19
N VAL A 91 -5.48 -1.84 -8.80
CA VAL A 91 -4.98 -3.21 -8.63
C VAL A 91 -3.50 -3.32 -9.02
N HIS A 92 -3.09 -2.68 -10.12
CA HIS A 92 -1.69 -2.63 -10.53
C HIS A 92 -0.78 -2.02 -9.45
N ASN A 93 -1.17 -0.88 -8.87
CA ASN A 93 -0.42 -0.24 -7.80
C ASN A 93 -0.34 -1.11 -6.54
N LEU A 94 -1.43 -1.77 -6.16
CA LEU A 94 -1.46 -2.63 -4.98
C LEU A 94 -0.60 -3.88 -5.15
N VAL A 95 -0.61 -4.50 -6.33
CA VAL A 95 0.25 -5.66 -6.65
C VAL A 95 1.73 -5.26 -6.58
N ARG A 96 2.08 -4.08 -7.12
CA ARG A 96 3.45 -3.54 -7.02
C ARG A 96 3.90 -3.41 -5.56
N LEU A 97 3.05 -2.82 -4.70
CA LEU A 97 3.37 -2.70 -3.27
C LEU A 97 3.47 -4.06 -2.58
N ALA A 98 2.57 -5.00 -2.91
CA ALA A 98 2.54 -6.35 -2.34
C ALA A 98 3.79 -7.19 -2.71
N GLN A 99 4.50 -6.80 -3.75
CA GLN A 99 5.74 -7.45 -4.23
C GLN A 99 6.99 -6.59 -3.96
N ASP A 100 6.89 -5.52 -3.15
CA ASP A 100 8.03 -4.65 -2.87
C ASP A 100 9.21 -5.39 -2.22
N SER A 101 10.42 -4.89 -2.44
CA SER A 101 11.61 -5.30 -1.70
C SER A 101 11.50 -5.15 -0.17
N ASN A 102 10.77 -4.14 0.31
CA ASN A 102 10.61 -3.84 1.73
C ASN A 102 9.42 -4.59 2.34
N GLN A 103 9.65 -5.29 3.45
CA GLN A 103 8.67 -6.16 4.11
C GLN A 103 7.41 -5.42 4.59
N ASP A 104 7.58 -4.28 5.28
CA ASP A 104 6.45 -3.45 5.72
C ASP A 104 5.59 -2.99 4.53
N THR A 105 6.24 -2.60 3.43
CA THR A 105 5.55 -2.18 2.21
C THR A 105 4.72 -3.33 1.62
N ARG A 106 5.28 -4.55 1.58
CA ARG A 106 4.54 -5.74 1.14
C ARG A 106 3.35 -6.05 2.03
N PHE A 107 3.52 -5.92 3.34
CA PHE A 107 2.42 -6.09 4.30
C PHE A 107 1.26 -5.16 3.95
N TYR A 108 1.50 -3.85 3.79
CA TYR A 108 0.42 -2.91 3.44
C TYR A 108 -0.16 -3.18 2.05
N GLY A 109 0.68 -3.52 1.06
CA GLY A 109 0.22 -3.92 -0.27
C GLY A 109 -0.74 -5.12 -0.22
N ARG A 110 -0.34 -6.19 0.47
CA ARG A 110 -1.18 -7.39 0.65
C ARG A 110 -2.42 -7.11 1.48
N LYS A 111 -2.34 -6.27 2.51
CA LYS A 111 -3.49 -5.82 3.29
C LYS A 111 -4.53 -5.15 2.40
N MET A 112 -4.10 -4.25 1.52
CA MET A 112 -4.98 -3.57 0.56
C MET A 112 -5.56 -4.52 -0.49
N VAL A 113 -4.77 -5.47 -1.02
CA VAL A 113 -5.31 -6.50 -1.93
C VAL A 113 -6.34 -7.38 -1.21
N ASN A 114 -6.08 -7.74 0.06
CA ASN A 114 -7.00 -8.55 0.85
C ASN A 114 -8.34 -7.82 1.10
N ILE A 115 -8.32 -6.51 1.30
CA ILE A 115 -9.54 -5.68 1.38
C ILE A 115 -10.37 -5.83 0.10
N LEU A 116 -9.74 -5.78 -1.08
CA LEU A 116 -10.46 -5.98 -2.35
C LEU A 116 -10.99 -7.41 -2.48
N MET A 117 -10.17 -8.41 -2.15
CA MET A 117 -10.54 -9.84 -2.20
C MET A 117 -11.76 -10.19 -1.33
N ALA A 118 -12.02 -9.43 -0.27
CA ALA A 118 -13.16 -9.65 0.61
C ALA A 118 -14.51 -9.18 0.01
N ASN A 119 -14.52 -8.57 -1.18
CA ASN A 119 -15.72 -8.02 -1.80
C ASN A 119 -16.10 -8.75 -3.09
N THR A 120 -17.37 -9.10 -3.25
CA THR A 120 -17.90 -9.83 -4.42
C THR A 120 -17.76 -9.07 -5.75
N LYS A 121 -17.68 -7.73 -5.72
CA LYS A 121 -17.37 -6.93 -6.92
C LYS A 121 -15.98 -7.22 -7.47
N PHE A 122 -15.04 -7.66 -6.62
CA PHE A 122 -13.71 -8.05 -7.06
C PHE A 122 -13.77 -9.36 -7.85
N ASP A 123 -14.58 -10.33 -7.43
CA ASP A 123 -14.79 -11.56 -8.21
C ASP A 123 -15.42 -11.27 -9.58
N ALA A 124 -16.35 -10.32 -9.63
CA ALA A 124 -16.94 -9.87 -10.90
C ALA A 124 -15.90 -9.21 -11.81
N PHE A 125 -15.05 -8.35 -11.25
CA PHE A 125 -13.91 -7.76 -11.96
C PHE A 125 -12.98 -8.85 -12.53
N LEU A 126 -12.55 -9.82 -11.72
CA LEU A 126 -11.67 -10.93 -12.14
C LEU A 126 -12.28 -11.84 -13.22
N LYS A 127 -13.62 -11.95 -13.30
CA LYS A 127 -14.29 -12.70 -14.36
C LYS A 127 -14.30 -11.94 -15.68
N GLN A 128 -14.37 -10.61 -15.62
CA GLN A 128 -14.37 -9.73 -16.78
C GLN A 128 -12.95 -9.40 -17.28
N SER A 129 -11.95 -9.55 -16.43
CA SER A 129 -10.54 -9.32 -16.75
C SER A 129 -9.74 -10.56 -16.38
N LEU A 130 -9.10 -11.21 -17.35
CA LEU A 130 -8.07 -12.22 -17.03
C LEU A 130 -7.03 -11.57 -16.09
N PRO A 131 -6.94 -12.01 -14.83
CA PRO A 131 -6.04 -11.36 -13.88
C PRO A 131 -4.59 -11.60 -14.29
N SER A 132 -3.73 -10.61 -14.04
CA SER A 132 -2.31 -10.76 -14.29
C SER A 132 -1.72 -11.91 -13.46
N TYR A 133 -0.66 -12.52 -13.97
CA TYR A 133 0.08 -13.56 -13.25
C TYR A 133 0.54 -13.08 -11.86
N ASP A 134 1.00 -11.84 -11.77
CA ASP A 134 1.43 -11.24 -10.50
C ASP A 134 0.29 -11.09 -9.50
N LEU A 135 -0.89 -10.66 -9.96
CA LEU A 135 -2.08 -10.59 -9.09
C LEU A 135 -2.45 -11.98 -8.58
N GLN A 136 -2.49 -12.99 -9.45
CA GLN A 136 -2.78 -14.37 -9.06
C GLN A 136 -1.78 -14.87 -8.01
N LYS A 137 -0.48 -14.59 -8.19
CA LYS A 137 0.57 -14.95 -7.25
C LYS A 137 0.40 -14.28 -5.89
N VAL A 138 0.09 -12.98 -5.86
CA VAL A 138 -0.17 -12.24 -4.62
C VAL A 138 -1.41 -12.79 -3.91
N MET A 139 -2.52 -13.01 -4.63
CA MET A 139 -3.74 -13.56 -4.05
C MET A 139 -3.54 -14.98 -3.49
N ALA A 140 -2.77 -15.82 -4.19
CA ALA A 140 -2.43 -17.16 -3.71
C ALA A 140 -1.58 -17.09 -2.43
N ALA A 141 -0.58 -16.20 -2.38
CA ALA A 141 0.23 -16.00 -1.19
C ALA A 141 -0.62 -15.53 0.02
N ILE A 142 -1.53 -14.58 -0.19
CA ILE A 142 -2.46 -14.09 0.86
C ILE A 142 -3.32 -15.24 1.39
N LYS A 143 -3.89 -16.07 0.51
CA LYS A 143 -4.71 -17.22 0.92
C LYS A 143 -3.93 -18.29 1.68
N GLN A 144 -2.66 -18.50 1.34
CA GLN A 144 -1.83 -19.54 1.94
C GLN A 144 -1.18 -19.11 3.26
N ARG A 145 -0.75 -17.85 3.37
CA ARG A 145 0.15 -17.38 4.44
C ARG A 145 -0.40 -16.18 5.21
N GLY A 146 -1.52 -15.59 4.77
CA GLY A 146 -2.01 -14.33 5.28
C GLY A 146 -1.30 -13.11 4.66
N ILE A 147 -1.48 -11.94 5.28
CA ILE A 147 -0.91 -10.67 4.81
C ILE A 147 0.52 -10.44 5.30
N GLU A 148 0.99 -11.24 6.26
CA GLU A 148 2.33 -11.17 6.84
C GLU A 148 3.31 -12.08 6.08
N ASP A 149 4.57 -11.65 5.98
CA ASP A 149 5.64 -12.53 5.51
C ASP A 149 6.11 -13.40 6.68
N ASN A 150 5.80 -14.69 6.64
CA ASN A 150 6.37 -15.69 7.55
C ASN A 150 7.81 -16.06 7.14
N ASP A 151 8.66 -15.08 6.87
CA ASP A 151 10.10 -15.31 6.65
C ASP A 151 10.82 -15.31 8.00
N GLU A 152 10.43 -16.21 8.91
CA GLU A 152 11.38 -16.69 9.91
C GLU A 152 12.40 -17.55 9.17
N LEU A 153 13.56 -16.95 8.85
CA LEU A 153 14.75 -17.72 8.52
C LEU A 153 14.96 -18.74 9.67
N PRO A 154 15.11 -20.05 9.40
CA PRO A 154 15.40 -21.01 10.44
C PRO A 154 16.71 -20.59 11.11
N SER A 155 16.59 -20.08 12.34
CA SER A 155 17.71 -19.62 13.15
C SER A 155 18.66 -20.80 13.35
N ALA A 156 19.79 -20.78 12.66
CA ALA A 156 20.88 -21.74 12.84
C ALA A 156 21.57 -21.49 14.19
N LYS A 157 20.88 -21.76 15.29
CA LYS A 157 21.50 -21.91 16.63
C LYS A 157 21.40 -23.36 17.07
N GLY A 158 22.18 -24.18 16.39
CA GLY A 158 22.43 -25.57 16.72
C GLY A 158 23.92 -25.88 16.75
N ARG A 159 24.67 -25.25 17.66
CA ARG A 159 25.96 -25.79 18.13
C ARG A 159 26.06 -25.62 19.64
N LYS A 160 25.59 -26.64 20.36
CA LYS A 160 26.14 -26.95 21.68
C LYS A 160 27.58 -27.40 21.43
N VAL A 161 28.54 -26.64 21.94
CA VAL A 161 29.91 -27.11 22.12
C VAL A 161 29.90 -27.89 23.44
N LEU A 162 30.34 -29.15 23.38
CA LEU A 162 30.63 -30.00 24.53
C LEU A 162 31.81 -29.44 25.33
#